data_AF-A0A2V8UIC4-F1
#
_entry.id   AF-A0A2V8UIC4-F1
#
_cell.length_a   1.000
_cell.length_b   1.000
_cell.length_c   1.000
_cell.angle_alpha   90.00
_cell.angle_beta   90.00
_cell.angle_gamma   90.00
#
_symmetry.space_group_name_H-M   'P 1'
#
loop_
_entity.id
_entity.type
_entity.pdbx_description
1 polymer ?
#
loop_
_entity_poly.entity_id
_entity_poly.type
_entity_poly.pdbx_seq_one_letter_code
_entity_poly.pdbx_strand_id
1 'polypeptide(L)'
;MRKVIDFAMARFPVDGASLQSADQGRCPCQECRRWSDTEYHARLDIRVSEYIRAHWPGKTVTVSGWGMRFDDPKNLPPLVELSRNIDYLIDVRDSTRGHDASWRKTLIRQLVCSFGTLGGPQVEPPQHLTRDRWFLPIVRRSSEHVSELYRDGGRACEYFFHILNNPGDEISFWVAGKALSDPETDWHKHLSSSVEELYGTTHRSTVDGPALSACISQRDDFDRTFGRRPRRTAYLHHETPDHRTATAISG
;
A
#
# COMPACT_ATOMS: atom_id res chain seq x y z
N MET A 1 9.21 -21.44 5.59
CA MET A 1 9.86 -20.17 5.23
C MET A 1 11.18 -20.41 4.47
N ARG A 2 12.30 -20.82 5.11
CA ARG A 2 13.62 -20.94 4.43
C ARG A 2 13.60 -21.66 3.07
N LYS A 3 13.06 -22.89 3.01
CA LYS A 3 12.93 -23.65 1.75
C LYS A 3 12.21 -22.91 0.62
N VAL A 4 11.23 -22.07 0.95
CA VAL A 4 10.47 -21.27 -0.03
C VAL A 4 11.35 -20.13 -0.55
N ILE A 5 12.07 -19.46 0.34
CA ILE A 5 13.03 -18.41 -0.02
C ILE A 5 14.16 -19.00 -0.87
N ASP A 6 14.75 -20.12 -0.44
CA ASP A 6 15.81 -20.82 -1.16
C ASP A 6 15.37 -21.15 -2.58
N PHE A 7 14.17 -21.74 -2.72
CA PHE A 7 13.60 -22.05 -4.03
C PHE A 7 13.39 -20.80 -4.88
N ALA A 8 12.72 -19.78 -4.34
CA ALA A 8 12.39 -18.57 -5.11
C ALA A 8 13.65 -17.82 -5.56
N MET A 9 14.59 -17.58 -4.65
CA MET A 9 15.81 -16.80 -4.90
C MET A 9 16.84 -17.56 -5.75
N ALA A 10 16.90 -18.90 -5.65
CA ALA A 10 17.83 -19.69 -6.46
C ALA A 10 17.27 -20.02 -7.86
N ARG A 11 15.94 -20.16 -8.00
CA ARG A 11 15.34 -20.61 -9.25
C ARG A 11 15.01 -19.48 -10.21
N PHE A 12 14.69 -18.30 -9.68
CA PHE A 12 14.23 -17.16 -10.46
C PHE A 12 15.18 -15.98 -10.29
N PRO A 13 15.39 -15.18 -11.35
CA PRO A 13 16.22 -13.98 -11.30
C PRO A 13 15.43 -12.82 -10.67
N VAL A 14 14.94 -12.99 -9.44
CA VAL A 14 14.22 -11.93 -8.72
C VAL A 14 15.20 -10.89 -8.17
N ASP A 15 14.80 -9.63 -8.16
CA ASP A 15 15.60 -8.52 -7.63
C ASP A 15 15.62 -8.49 -6.10
N GLY A 16 14.62 -9.11 -5.48
CA GLY A 16 14.44 -9.04 -4.03
C GLY A 16 13.23 -9.80 -3.50
N ALA A 17 12.88 -9.52 -2.25
CA ALA A 17 11.69 -10.03 -1.59
C ALA A 17 10.93 -8.90 -0.88
N SER A 18 9.60 -8.91 -1.00
CA SER A 18 8.71 -8.17 -0.13
C SER A 18 8.10 -9.11 0.90
N LEU A 19 8.14 -8.69 2.16
CA LEU A 19 7.68 -9.45 3.32
C LEU A 19 6.37 -8.87 3.86
N GLN A 20 5.40 -9.75 4.09
CA GLN A 20 4.06 -9.43 4.59
C GLN A 20 3.70 -10.43 5.70
N SER A 21 4.20 -10.20 6.91
CA SER A 21 4.09 -11.18 7.99
C SER A 21 2.69 -11.33 8.61
N ALA A 22 1.74 -10.47 8.24
CA ALA A 22 0.39 -10.44 8.83
C ALA A 22 -0.70 -11.13 8.00
N ASP A 23 -0.40 -11.66 6.81
CA ASP A 23 -1.41 -12.31 5.95
C ASP A 23 -2.12 -13.48 6.65
N GLN A 24 -1.41 -14.20 7.53
CA GLN A 24 -1.95 -15.29 8.33
C GLN A 24 -2.23 -14.86 9.79
N GLY A 25 -2.19 -13.56 10.06
CA GLY A 25 -2.28 -12.98 11.40
C GLY A 25 -1.07 -13.30 12.28
N ARG A 26 -1.23 -13.08 13.58
CA ARG A 26 -0.22 -13.38 14.60
C ARG A 26 -0.54 -14.66 15.37
N CYS A 27 0.49 -15.33 15.89
CA CYS A 27 0.32 -16.48 16.76
C CYS A 27 -0.37 -16.07 18.08
N PRO A 28 -1.46 -16.75 18.49
CA PRO A 28 -2.21 -16.38 19.69
C PRO A 28 -1.69 -17.00 20.98
N CYS A 29 -0.54 -17.71 20.98
CA CYS A 29 -0.03 -18.38 22.17
C CYS A 29 0.44 -17.38 23.25
N GLN A 30 0.51 -17.84 24.51
CA GLN A 30 0.88 -16.97 25.65
C GLN A 30 2.25 -16.31 25.47
N GLU A 31 3.22 -17.03 24.92
CA GLU A 31 4.57 -16.51 24.69
C GLU A 31 4.58 -15.35 23.68
N CYS A 32 3.77 -15.45 22.62
CA CYS A 32 3.70 -14.44 21.58
C CYS A 32 2.87 -13.23 22.01
N ARG A 33 1.87 -13.40 22.88
CA ARG A 33 0.97 -12.32 23.34
C ARG A 33 1.68 -11.19 24.09
N ARG A 34 2.87 -11.42 24.62
CA ARG A 34 3.65 -10.40 25.35
C ARG A 34 4.11 -9.23 24.47
N TRP A 35 4.17 -9.43 23.15
CA TRP A 35 4.59 -8.41 22.18
C TRP A 35 3.40 -7.66 21.62
N SER A 36 3.58 -6.37 21.31
CA SER A 36 2.63 -5.63 20.48
C SER A 36 2.54 -6.26 19.08
N ASP A 37 1.49 -5.94 18.31
CA ASP A 37 1.38 -6.43 16.93
C ASP A 37 2.60 -5.99 16.10
N THR A 38 2.98 -4.72 16.20
CA THR A 38 4.16 -4.18 15.51
C THR A 38 5.45 -4.87 15.93
N GLU A 39 5.68 -5.08 17.22
CA GLU A 39 6.90 -5.76 17.69
C GLU A 39 6.92 -7.24 17.23
N TYR A 40 5.79 -7.93 17.30
CA TYR A 40 5.68 -9.31 16.84
C TYR A 40 6.05 -9.44 15.35
N HIS A 41 5.44 -8.62 14.50
CA HIS A 41 5.67 -8.64 13.05
C HIS A 41 7.10 -8.20 12.70
N ALA A 42 7.60 -7.12 13.31
CA ALA A 42 8.99 -6.67 13.13
C ALA A 42 10.01 -7.78 13.46
N ARG A 43 9.83 -8.51 14.58
CA ARG A 43 10.72 -9.61 14.96
C ARG A 43 10.72 -10.76 13.94
N LEU A 44 9.57 -11.07 13.34
CA LEU A 44 9.49 -12.08 12.30
C LEU A 44 10.20 -11.62 11.03
N ASP A 45 9.93 -10.40 10.60
CA ASP A 45 10.49 -9.83 9.38
C ASP A 45 12.00 -9.62 9.49
N ILE A 46 12.52 -9.24 10.66
CA ILE A 46 13.98 -9.19 10.93
C ILE A 46 14.62 -10.56 10.70
N ARG A 47 14.09 -11.62 11.32
CA ARG A 47 14.66 -12.98 11.17
C ARG A 47 14.68 -13.48 9.73
N VAL A 48 13.66 -13.11 8.96
CA VAL A 48 13.58 -13.44 7.53
C VAL A 48 14.58 -12.61 6.73
N SER A 49 14.66 -11.31 7.01
CA SER A 49 15.57 -10.38 6.35
C SER A 49 17.02 -10.76 6.58
N GLU A 50 17.42 -11.06 7.81
CA GLU A 50 18.77 -11.55 8.16
C GLU A 50 19.14 -12.80 7.38
N TYR A 51 18.20 -13.75 7.25
CA TYR A 51 18.41 -14.97 6.48
C TYR A 51 18.66 -14.64 4.99
N ILE A 52 17.85 -13.75 4.41
CA ILE A 52 18.03 -13.33 3.01
C ILE A 52 19.39 -12.64 2.83
N ARG A 53 19.75 -11.69 3.70
CA ARG A 53 21.01 -10.94 3.59
C ARG A 53 22.24 -11.84 3.72
N ALA A 54 22.18 -12.89 4.54
CA ALA A 54 23.28 -13.83 4.72
C ALA A 54 23.53 -14.72 3.48
N HIS A 55 22.50 -15.01 2.68
CA HIS A 55 22.59 -15.97 1.57
C HIS A 55 22.57 -15.30 0.19
N TRP A 56 21.90 -14.15 0.07
CA TRP A 56 21.81 -13.36 -1.15
C TRP A 56 22.13 -11.89 -0.86
N PRO A 57 23.41 -11.56 -0.56
CA PRO A 57 23.83 -10.18 -0.34
C PRO A 57 23.52 -9.34 -1.59
N GLY A 58 22.99 -8.14 -1.37
CA GLY A 58 22.62 -7.20 -2.44
C GLY A 58 21.21 -7.35 -3.00
N LYS A 59 20.43 -8.38 -2.61
CA LYS A 59 19.00 -8.44 -2.94
C LYS A 59 18.22 -7.40 -2.14
N THR A 60 17.24 -6.78 -2.77
CA THR A 60 16.33 -5.85 -2.11
C THR A 60 15.43 -6.62 -1.13
N VAL A 61 15.29 -6.15 0.10
CA VAL A 61 14.40 -6.72 1.12
C VAL A 61 13.48 -5.62 1.61
N THR A 62 12.18 -5.86 1.55
CA THR A 62 11.17 -4.82 1.77
C THR A 62 10.08 -5.36 2.66
N VAL A 63 9.39 -4.48 3.39
CA VAL A 63 8.26 -4.88 4.23
C VAL A 63 7.05 -4.02 3.90
N SER A 64 5.95 -4.67 3.51
CA SER A 64 4.63 -4.04 3.57
C SER A 64 4.06 -4.29 4.96
N GLY A 65 3.95 -3.22 5.76
CA GLY A 65 3.63 -3.28 7.19
C GLY A 65 2.16 -3.62 7.50
N TRP A 66 1.57 -4.58 6.79
CA TRP A 66 0.27 -5.15 7.15
C TRP A 66 0.33 -5.67 8.59
N GLY A 67 -0.71 -5.38 9.38
CA GLY A 67 -0.77 -5.74 10.81
C GLY A 67 0.12 -4.89 11.74
N MET A 68 0.97 -4.02 11.21
CA MET A 68 1.80 -3.11 11.99
C MET A 68 1.11 -1.74 12.17
N ARG A 69 1.42 -1.07 13.28
CA ARG A 69 0.96 0.29 13.61
C ARG A 69 2.14 1.24 13.68
N PHE A 70 2.09 2.29 12.86
CA PHE A 70 3.14 3.29 12.74
C PHE A 70 2.78 4.60 13.45
N ASP A 71 1.55 4.72 13.95
CA ASP A 71 1.00 5.91 14.59
C ASP A 71 1.28 5.99 16.11
N ASP A 72 1.61 4.87 16.75
CA ASP A 72 1.96 4.83 18.17
C ASP A 72 3.47 4.99 18.39
N PRO A 73 3.94 6.05 19.07
CA PRO A 73 5.36 6.25 19.38
C PRO A 73 6.02 5.09 20.14
N LYS A 74 5.25 4.27 20.87
CA LYS A 74 5.78 3.07 21.55
C LYS A 74 6.29 2.01 20.57
N ASN A 75 5.84 2.05 19.33
CA ASN A 75 6.30 1.14 18.27
C ASN A 75 7.56 1.65 17.56
N LEU A 76 8.06 2.86 17.89
CA LEU A 76 9.26 3.38 17.25
C LEU A 76 10.49 2.46 17.43
N PRO A 77 10.82 1.94 18.64
CA PRO A 77 11.98 1.06 18.80
C PRO A 77 11.99 -0.19 17.89
N PRO A 78 10.93 -1.02 17.83
CA PRO A 78 10.92 -2.17 16.92
C PRO A 78 10.90 -1.78 15.44
N LEU A 79 10.31 -0.65 15.06
CA LEU A 79 10.36 -0.14 13.68
C LEU A 79 11.77 0.28 13.28
N VAL A 80 12.49 0.97 14.17
CA VAL A 80 13.89 1.35 13.96
C VAL A 80 14.78 0.10 13.88
N GLU A 81 14.56 -0.89 14.74
CA GLU A 81 15.27 -2.17 14.67
C GLU A 81 15.04 -2.90 13.33
N LEU A 82 13.78 -3.00 12.89
CA LEU A 82 13.45 -3.57 11.59
C LEU A 82 14.12 -2.80 10.45
N SER A 83 14.10 -1.47 10.48
CA SER A 83 14.64 -0.61 9.42
C SER A 83 16.13 -0.81 9.15
N ARG A 84 16.89 -1.38 10.09
CA ARG A 84 18.31 -1.71 9.90
C ARG A 84 18.53 -2.94 9.02
N ASN A 85 17.50 -3.75 8.81
CA ASN A 85 17.60 -5.04 8.15
C ASN A 85 16.98 -5.06 6.73
N ILE A 86 16.24 -4.01 6.37
CA ILE A 86 15.46 -3.92 5.13
C ILE A 86 15.80 -2.61 4.37
N ASP A 87 15.49 -2.57 3.08
CA ASP A 87 15.77 -1.41 2.21
C ASP A 87 14.64 -0.38 2.24
N TYR A 88 13.39 -0.83 2.39
CA TYR A 88 12.27 0.07 2.65
C TYR A 88 11.11 -0.57 3.42
N LEU A 89 10.33 0.29 4.07
CA LEU A 89 9.19 -0.05 4.92
C LEU A 89 7.96 0.75 4.51
N ILE A 90 6.83 0.07 4.29
CA ILE A 90 5.56 0.68 3.86
C ILE A 90 4.54 0.68 5.00
N ASP A 91 4.06 1.86 5.40
CA ASP A 91 2.86 2.05 6.22
C ASP A 91 1.61 1.92 5.34
N VAL A 92 1.18 0.67 5.14
CA VAL A 92 0.07 0.30 4.24
C VAL A 92 -1.29 0.89 4.63
N ARG A 93 -1.44 1.34 5.89
CA ARG A 93 -2.67 1.99 6.36
C ARG A 93 -2.61 3.50 6.28
N ASP A 94 -1.46 4.04 5.87
CA ASP A 94 -1.14 5.46 6.01
C ASP A 94 -1.46 5.98 7.43
N SER A 95 -1.20 5.14 8.43
CA SER A 95 -1.57 5.38 9.83
C SER A 95 -0.87 6.61 10.41
N THR A 96 0.34 6.89 9.94
CA THR A 96 1.12 8.09 10.30
C THR A 96 0.43 9.41 9.94
N ARG A 97 -0.52 9.43 8.99
CA ARG A 97 -1.27 10.64 8.61
C ARG A 97 -2.31 11.06 9.66
N GLY A 98 -2.80 10.13 10.47
CA GLY A 98 -4.00 10.31 11.28
C GLY A 98 -3.81 10.94 12.65
N HIS A 99 -2.58 11.27 13.06
CA HIS A 99 -2.26 11.64 14.44
C HIS A 99 -1.77 13.10 14.55
N ASP A 100 -0.49 13.33 14.28
CA ASP A 100 0.18 14.64 14.29
C ASP A 100 0.93 14.77 12.96
N ALA A 101 0.75 15.91 12.29
CA ALA A 101 1.43 16.22 11.03
C ALA A 101 2.96 16.15 11.16
N SER A 102 3.52 16.34 12.35
CA SER A 102 4.95 16.24 12.61
C SER A 102 5.45 14.80 12.81
N TRP A 103 4.56 13.87 13.18
CA TRP A 103 4.93 12.52 13.58
C TRP A 103 5.57 11.74 12.46
N ARG A 104 4.98 11.75 11.26
CA ARG A 104 5.54 11.04 10.09
C ARG A 104 6.98 11.48 9.81
N LYS A 105 7.27 12.78 9.81
CA LYS A 105 8.63 13.32 9.61
C LYS A 105 9.59 12.87 10.70
N THR A 106 9.12 12.78 11.94
CA THR A 106 9.92 12.29 13.07
C THR A 106 10.24 10.82 12.92
N LEU A 107 9.26 9.99 12.59
CA LEU A 107 9.46 8.57 12.30
C LEU A 107 10.47 8.39 11.17
N ILE A 108 10.27 9.04 10.02
CA ILE A 108 11.14 8.93 8.84
C ILE A 108 12.61 9.22 9.18
N ARG A 109 12.86 10.27 9.98
CA ARG A 109 14.24 10.64 10.39
C ARG A 109 14.93 9.61 11.29
N GLN A 110 14.18 8.74 11.96
CA GLN A 110 14.73 7.72 12.87
C GLN A 110 14.97 6.39 12.17
N LEU A 111 14.30 6.13 11.05
CA LEU A 111 14.46 4.90 10.28
C LEU A 111 15.79 4.94 9.51
N VAL A 112 16.42 3.77 9.38
CA VAL A 112 17.64 3.58 8.58
C VAL A 112 17.31 3.28 7.12
N CYS A 113 16.17 2.62 6.88
CA CYS A 113 15.66 2.32 5.55
C CYS A 113 14.81 3.47 4.98
N SER A 114 14.47 3.39 3.70
CA SER A 114 13.46 4.29 3.11
C SER A 114 12.08 4.00 3.71
N PHE A 115 11.28 5.06 3.90
CA PHE A 115 9.89 4.94 4.34
C PHE A 115 8.94 5.24 3.20
N GLY A 116 7.80 4.55 3.19
CA GLY A 116 6.72 4.77 2.25
C GLY A 116 5.35 4.47 2.81
N THR A 117 4.33 4.68 1.98
CA THR A 117 2.93 4.32 2.23
C THR A 117 2.37 3.67 0.97
N LEU A 118 1.07 3.39 0.97
CA LEU A 118 0.37 3.20 -0.31
C LEU A 118 0.44 4.49 -1.13
N GLY A 119 0.36 4.38 -2.46
CA GLY A 119 0.43 5.52 -3.39
C GLY A 119 -0.78 6.45 -3.43
N GLY A 120 -1.77 6.22 -2.56
CA GLY A 120 -3.02 6.96 -2.53
C GLY A 120 -4.20 6.06 -2.17
N PRO A 121 -5.44 6.55 -2.34
CA PRO A 121 -6.63 5.74 -2.15
C PRO A 121 -6.65 4.56 -3.11
N GLN A 122 -6.90 3.36 -2.58
CA GLN A 122 -7.19 2.18 -3.38
C GLN A 122 -8.70 2.07 -3.59
N VAL A 123 -9.14 2.04 -4.85
CA VAL A 123 -10.55 1.92 -5.21
C VAL A 123 -10.73 0.67 -6.05
N GLU A 124 -11.20 -0.40 -5.42
CA GLU A 124 -11.48 -1.64 -6.15
C GLU A 124 -12.58 -1.40 -7.20
N PRO A 125 -12.33 -1.75 -8.48
CA PRO A 125 -13.31 -1.56 -9.52
C PRO A 125 -14.50 -2.51 -9.31
N PRO A 126 -15.69 -2.16 -9.82
CA PRO A 126 -16.83 -3.05 -9.82
C PRO A 126 -16.55 -4.23 -10.77
N GLN A 127 -15.96 -5.31 -10.24
CA GLN A 127 -15.48 -6.47 -11.02
C GLN A 127 -16.57 -7.16 -11.86
N HIS A 128 -17.84 -6.94 -11.54
CA HIS A 128 -18.98 -7.50 -12.26
C HIS A 128 -19.45 -6.64 -13.45
N LEU A 129 -18.98 -5.40 -13.58
CA LEU A 129 -19.28 -4.54 -14.72
C LEU A 129 -18.23 -4.70 -15.82
N THR A 130 -18.65 -4.56 -17.07
CA THR A 130 -17.71 -4.49 -18.18
C THR A 130 -16.80 -3.27 -18.00
N ARG A 131 -15.52 -3.41 -18.36
CA ARG A 131 -14.48 -2.40 -18.13
C ARG A 131 -14.81 -1.02 -18.72
N ASP A 132 -15.65 -0.94 -19.73
CA ASP A 132 -16.06 0.31 -20.39
C ASP A 132 -17.24 1.00 -19.69
N ARG A 133 -17.82 0.40 -18.64
CA ARG A 133 -18.99 0.93 -17.92
C ARG A 133 -18.65 1.72 -16.66
N TRP A 134 -17.38 1.93 -16.37
CA TRP A 134 -16.95 2.70 -15.23
C TRP A 134 -15.68 3.48 -15.55
N PHE A 135 -15.56 4.64 -14.92
CA PHE A 135 -14.41 5.52 -15.03
C PHE A 135 -14.10 6.03 -13.62
N LEU A 136 -13.07 5.45 -13.01
CA LEU A 136 -12.66 5.71 -11.62
C LEU A 136 -11.25 6.28 -11.60
N PRO A 137 -11.00 7.45 -12.22
CA PRO A 137 -9.68 8.04 -12.14
C PRO A 137 -9.40 8.36 -10.67
N ILE A 138 -8.21 8.02 -10.17
CA ILE A 138 -7.73 8.38 -8.83
C ILE A 138 -6.51 9.33 -8.90
N VAL A 139 -6.31 9.93 -10.07
CA VAL A 139 -5.16 10.77 -10.45
C VAL A 139 -4.84 11.83 -9.41
N ARG A 140 -5.80 12.69 -9.10
CA ARG A 140 -5.58 13.84 -8.21
C ARG A 140 -5.18 13.39 -6.82
N ARG A 141 -6.02 12.58 -6.15
CA ARG A 141 -5.78 12.15 -4.77
C ARG A 141 -4.47 11.36 -4.63
N SER A 142 -4.14 10.51 -5.61
CA SER A 142 -2.89 9.74 -5.58
C SER A 142 -1.67 10.64 -5.78
N SER A 143 -1.73 11.59 -6.71
CA SER A 143 -0.62 12.52 -6.95
C SER A 143 -0.41 13.47 -5.78
N GLU A 144 -1.47 14.07 -5.24
CA GLU A 144 -1.41 14.92 -4.04
C GLU A 144 -0.80 14.14 -2.86
N HIS A 145 -1.22 12.88 -2.67
CA HIS A 145 -0.71 12.00 -1.63
C HIS A 145 0.79 11.69 -1.81
N VAL A 146 1.23 11.32 -3.02
CA VAL A 146 2.64 11.06 -3.32
C VAL A 146 3.50 12.31 -3.10
N SER A 147 3.03 13.48 -3.54
CA SER A 147 3.72 14.75 -3.30
C SER A 147 3.82 15.08 -1.80
N GLU A 148 2.75 14.86 -1.02
CA GLU A 148 2.76 15.02 0.44
C GLU A 148 3.78 14.08 1.10
N LEU A 149 3.75 12.79 0.76
CA LEU A 149 4.68 11.80 1.28
C LEU A 149 6.13 12.17 0.97
N TYR A 150 6.42 12.61 -0.26
CA TYR A 150 7.75 13.02 -0.67
C TYR A 150 8.27 14.22 0.15
N ARG A 151 7.42 15.23 0.38
CA ARG A 151 7.74 16.41 1.20
C ARG A 151 7.98 16.07 2.67
N ASP A 152 7.34 15.01 3.17
CA ASP A 152 7.59 14.49 4.52
C ASP A 152 8.90 13.71 4.63
N GLY A 153 9.56 13.42 3.51
CA GLY A 153 10.81 12.65 3.44
C GLY A 153 10.63 11.20 3.01
N GLY A 154 9.42 10.78 2.63
CA GLY A 154 9.16 9.44 2.11
C GLY A 154 9.85 9.22 0.76
N ARG A 155 10.39 8.02 0.56
CA ARG A 155 11.18 7.62 -0.62
C ARG A 155 10.83 6.23 -1.15
N ALA A 156 9.76 5.64 -0.64
CA ALA A 156 9.19 4.40 -1.14
C ALA A 156 7.67 4.55 -1.31
N CYS A 157 7.10 3.72 -2.16
CA CYS A 157 5.66 3.71 -2.41
C CYS A 157 5.25 2.30 -2.85
N GLU A 158 4.18 1.77 -2.24
CA GLU A 158 3.47 0.62 -2.77
C GLU A 158 2.25 1.12 -3.56
N TYR A 159 2.28 0.96 -4.88
CA TYR A 159 1.22 1.46 -5.76
C TYR A 159 0.37 0.31 -6.29
N PHE A 160 -0.90 0.27 -5.90
CA PHE A 160 -1.88 -0.65 -6.49
C PHE A 160 -2.43 -0.03 -7.77
N PHE A 161 -2.24 -0.73 -8.89
CA PHE A 161 -2.89 -0.42 -10.14
C PHE A 161 -3.95 -1.46 -10.45
N HIS A 162 -4.93 -1.04 -11.25
CA HIS A 162 -6.09 -1.85 -11.58
C HIS A 162 -6.00 -2.34 -13.04
N ILE A 163 -7.13 -2.49 -13.71
CA ILE A 163 -7.22 -3.14 -15.01
C ILE A 163 -6.73 -2.15 -16.06
N LEU A 164 -5.48 -2.27 -16.52
CA LEU A 164 -4.90 -1.35 -17.53
C LEU A 164 -5.69 -1.24 -18.84
N ASN A 165 -6.59 -2.19 -19.11
CA ASN A 165 -7.50 -2.13 -20.25
C ASN A 165 -8.73 -1.22 -19.97
N ASN A 166 -8.92 -0.67 -18.77
CA ASN A 166 -9.91 0.37 -18.48
C ASN A 166 -9.28 1.75 -18.73
N PRO A 167 -9.93 2.67 -19.49
CA PRO A 167 -9.33 3.98 -19.79
C PRO A 167 -9.01 4.83 -18.55
N GLY A 168 -9.82 4.72 -17.49
CA GLY A 168 -9.61 5.44 -16.22
C GLY A 168 -8.45 4.91 -15.41
N ASP A 169 -8.24 3.60 -15.42
CA ASP A 169 -7.08 2.96 -14.78
C ASP A 169 -5.80 3.19 -15.58
N GLU A 170 -5.88 3.12 -16.91
CA GLU A 170 -4.75 3.39 -17.80
C GLU A 170 -4.22 4.81 -17.56
N ILE A 171 -5.08 5.84 -17.65
CA ILE A 171 -4.64 7.21 -17.39
C ILE A 171 -4.14 7.40 -15.95
N SER A 172 -4.77 6.74 -14.97
CA SER A 172 -4.32 6.81 -13.56
C SER A 172 -2.94 6.19 -13.38
N PHE A 173 -2.66 5.06 -14.02
CA PHE A 173 -1.37 4.39 -13.99
C PHE A 173 -0.27 5.25 -14.61
N TRP A 174 -0.54 5.83 -15.79
CA TRP A 174 0.41 6.71 -16.47
C TRP A 174 0.74 7.96 -15.65
N VAL A 175 -0.28 8.62 -15.09
CA VAL A 175 -0.05 9.78 -14.23
C VAL A 175 0.67 9.42 -12.94
N ALA A 176 0.32 8.29 -12.32
CA ALA A 176 1.03 7.81 -11.14
C ALA A 176 2.52 7.54 -11.41
N GLY A 177 2.86 6.93 -12.55
CA GLY A 177 4.26 6.73 -12.94
C GLY A 177 5.04 8.05 -13.05
N LYS A 178 4.42 9.08 -13.63
CA LYS A 178 5.02 10.43 -13.70
C LYS A 178 5.12 11.09 -12.32
N ALA A 179 4.09 11.00 -11.49
CA ALA A 179 4.09 11.53 -10.13
C ALA A 179 5.10 10.83 -9.22
N LEU A 180 5.32 9.52 -9.38
CA LEU A 180 6.35 8.77 -8.64
C LEU A 180 7.76 9.14 -9.08
N SER A 181 7.94 9.50 -10.36
CA SER A 181 9.23 9.90 -10.93
C SER A 181 9.57 11.36 -10.64
N ASP A 182 8.55 12.23 -10.60
CA ASP A 182 8.66 13.66 -10.33
C ASP A 182 7.49 14.13 -9.43
N PRO A 183 7.61 13.90 -8.11
CA PRO A 183 6.54 14.17 -7.15
C PRO A 183 6.36 15.66 -6.83
N GLU A 184 7.27 16.53 -7.27
CA GLU A 184 7.18 17.97 -7.04
C GLU A 184 6.36 18.68 -8.12
N THR A 185 6.31 18.10 -9.32
CA THR A 185 5.48 18.62 -10.42
C THR A 185 3.99 18.47 -10.12
N ASP A 186 3.25 19.54 -10.43
CA ASP A 186 1.80 19.59 -10.28
C ASP A 186 1.09 18.50 -11.11
N TRP A 187 0.14 17.82 -10.48
CA TRP A 187 -0.53 16.67 -11.08
C TRP A 187 -1.32 17.01 -12.35
N HIS A 188 -1.77 18.26 -12.53
CA HIS A 188 -2.42 18.66 -13.78
C HIS A 188 -1.44 18.59 -14.94
N LYS A 189 -0.16 18.92 -14.74
CA LYS A 189 0.86 18.81 -15.80
C LYS A 189 1.11 17.35 -16.16
N HIS A 190 1.21 16.47 -15.16
CA HIS A 190 1.33 15.04 -15.38
C HIS A 190 0.13 14.50 -16.15
N LEU A 191 -1.08 14.87 -15.74
CA LEU A 191 -2.31 14.48 -16.41
C LEU A 191 -2.38 14.99 -17.86
N SER A 192 -2.13 16.27 -18.11
CA SER A 192 -2.15 16.84 -19.46
C SER A 192 -1.15 16.14 -20.38
N SER A 193 0.09 15.93 -19.91
CA SER A 193 1.10 15.23 -20.72
C SER A 193 0.75 13.77 -20.97
N SER A 194 0.13 13.07 -20.02
CA SER A 194 -0.31 11.68 -20.21
C SER A 194 -1.49 11.57 -21.17
N VAL A 195 -2.41 12.53 -21.18
CA VAL A 195 -3.50 12.58 -22.16
C VAL A 195 -2.96 12.80 -23.57
N GLU A 196 -2.01 13.72 -23.72
CA GLU A 196 -1.35 13.97 -25.01
C GLU A 196 -0.62 12.72 -25.52
N GLU A 197 0.11 12.03 -24.65
CA GLU A 197 0.88 10.83 -24.99
C GLU A 197 0.01 9.62 -25.32
N LEU A 198 -1.05 9.39 -24.55
CA LEU A 198 -1.96 8.24 -24.74
C LEU A 198 -2.91 8.44 -25.93
N TYR A 199 -3.42 9.65 -26.11
CA TYR A 199 -4.53 9.91 -27.03
C TYR A 199 -4.17 10.84 -28.18
N GLY A 200 -2.94 11.35 -28.25
CA GLY A 200 -2.44 12.17 -29.35
C GLY A 200 -3.15 13.52 -29.49
N THR A 201 -3.68 14.08 -28.40
CA THR A 201 -4.48 15.31 -28.43
C THR A 201 -3.99 16.34 -27.42
N THR A 202 -3.82 17.57 -27.90
CA THR A 202 -3.51 18.76 -27.11
C THR A 202 -4.68 19.75 -27.05
N HIS A 203 -5.81 19.41 -27.69
CA HIS A 203 -6.97 20.29 -27.75
C HIS A 203 -7.58 20.48 -26.36
N ARG A 204 -7.65 21.74 -25.90
CA ARG A 204 -8.24 22.09 -24.60
C ARG A 204 -9.65 21.57 -24.40
N SER A 205 -10.49 21.46 -25.43
CA SER A 205 -11.82 20.87 -25.31
C SER A 205 -11.81 19.37 -24.97
N THR A 206 -10.73 18.66 -25.31
CA THR A 206 -10.51 17.26 -24.95
C THR A 206 -9.81 17.13 -23.59
N VAL A 207 -8.85 18.03 -23.30
CA VAL A 207 -8.12 18.09 -22.03
C VAL A 207 -8.98 18.64 -20.87
N ASP A 208 -9.91 19.55 -21.14
CA ASP A 208 -10.86 20.09 -20.15
C ASP A 208 -12.22 19.39 -20.24
N GLY A 209 -12.33 18.34 -21.07
CA GLY A 209 -13.56 17.61 -21.34
C GLY A 209 -14.14 16.89 -20.12
N PRO A 210 -15.36 16.34 -20.21
CA PRO A 210 -16.10 15.77 -19.07
C PRO A 210 -15.33 14.68 -18.31
N ALA A 211 -14.50 13.88 -19.00
CA ALA A 211 -13.69 12.83 -18.39
C ALA A 211 -12.55 13.40 -17.52
N LEU A 212 -11.85 14.44 -17.97
CA LEU A 212 -10.86 15.12 -17.12
C LEU A 212 -11.52 15.98 -16.05
N SER A 213 -12.69 16.57 -16.34
CA SER A 213 -13.52 17.19 -15.31
C SER A 213 -13.87 16.19 -14.21
N ALA A 214 -14.12 14.91 -14.51
CA ALA A 214 -14.31 13.86 -13.50
C ALA A 214 -13.03 13.55 -12.69
N CYS A 215 -11.85 13.61 -13.31
CA CYS A 215 -10.57 13.55 -12.60
C CYS A 215 -10.39 14.74 -11.64
N ILE A 216 -10.82 15.93 -12.07
CA ILE A 216 -10.71 17.20 -11.32
C ILE A 216 -11.76 17.27 -10.20
N SER A 217 -12.97 16.74 -10.44
CA SER A 217 -14.15 16.83 -9.58
C SER A 217 -14.22 15.79 -8.47
N GLN A 218 -13.15 15.05 -8.17
CA GLN A 218 -13.03 14.16 -6.99
C GLN A 218 -13.23 14.87 -5.62
N ARG A 219 -13.70 16.12 -5.63
CA ARG A 219 -13.73 17.08 -4.53
C ARG A 219 -14.93 16.90 -3.58
N ASP A 220 -16.07 16.35 -4.02
CA ASP A 220 -17.30 16.47 -3.21
C ASP A 220 -18.05 15.16 -2.86
N ASP A 221 -18.02 14.11 -3.67
CA ASP A 221 -18.88 12.92 -3.43
C ASP A 221 -18.24 11.82 -2.58
N PHE A 222 -16.92 11.61 -2.66
CA PHE A 222 -16.28 10.54 -1.90
C PHE A 222 -16.35 10.78 -0.38
N ASP A 223 -16.16 12.03 0.05
CA ASP A 223 -16.19 12.40 1.48
C ASP A 223 -17.64 12.42 2.02
N ARG A 224 -18.63 12.71 1.17
CA ARG A 224 -20.06 12.61 1.54
C ARG A 224 -20.53 11.17 1.68
N THR A 225 -20.10 10.28 0.78
CA THR A 225 -20.59 8.89 0.72
C THR A 225 -19.80 7.96 1.65
N PHE A 226 -18.50 8.20 1.86
CA PHE A 226 -17.63 7.31 2.64
C PHE A 226 -17.05 7.93 3.92
N GLY A 227 -17.08 9.26 4.08
CA GLY A 227 -16.47 9.97 5.23
C GLY A 227 -17.25 9.93 6.55
N ARG A 228 -18.51 9.45 6.56
CA ARG A 228 -19.37 9.46 7.77
C ARG A 228 -19.65 8.11 8.43
N ARG A 229 -19.16 6.99 7.88
CA ARG A 229 -19.33 5.70 8.58
C ARG A 229 -18.14 5.46 9.51
N PRO A 230 -18.36 5.05 10.78
CA PRO A 230 -17.26 4.64 11.63
C PRO A 230 -16.48 3.53 10.91
N ARG A 231 -15.15 3.68 10.87
CA ARG A 231 -14.21 2.76 10.21
C ARG A 231 -14.30 1.37 10.81
N ARG A 232 -15.30 0.58 10.40
CA ARG A 232 -15.20 -0.87 10.34
C ARG A 232 -14.61 -1.18 8.98
N THR A 233 -13.29 -1.37 8.94
CA THR A 233 -12.66 -2.21 7.92
C THR A 233 -13.40 -3.54 7.92
N ALA A 234 -14.29 -3.74 6.96
CA ALA A 234 -14.92 -5.00 6.70
C ALA A 234 -13.91 -5.89 5.95
N TYR A 235 -12.91 -6.39 6.69
CA TYR A 235 -12.46 -7.74 6.42
C TYR A 235 -13.56 -8.63 6.98
N LEU A 236 -14.42 -9.15 6.10
CA LEU A 236 -15.29 -10.27 6.43
C LEU A 236 -14.36 -11.44 6.75
N HIS A 237 -14.04 -11.62 8.02
CA HIS A 237 -13.65 -12.93 8.52
C HIS A 237 -14.80 -13.87 8.16
N HIS A 238 -14.55 -14.81 7.25
CA HIS A 238 -15.34 -16.03 7.21
C HIS A 238 -15.14 -16.71 8.56
N GLU A 239 -16.09 -16.48 9.48
CA GLU A 239 -16.30 -17.36 10.62
C GLU A 239 -16.61 -18.74 10.06
N THR A 240 -15.66 -19.67 10.24
CA THR A 240 -15.90 -21.10 10.07
C THR A 240 -17.04 -21.52 11.00
N PRO A 241 -18.09 -22.19 10.50
CA PRO A 241 -19.15 -22.70 11.37
C PRO A 241 -18.60 -23.72 12.37
N ASP A 242 -18.98 -23.51 13.62
CA ASP A 242 -18.68 -24.35 14.77
C ASP A 242 -19.31 -25.75 14.57
N HIS A 243 -18.51 -26.74 14.18
CA HIS A 243 -18.93 -28.14 14.13
C HIS A 243 -18.98 -28.71 15.55
N ARG A 244 -20.04 -28.38 16.30
CA ARG A 244 -20.46 -29.10 17.50
C ARG A 244 -21.97 -29.28 17.50
N THR A 245 -22.42 -30.35 16.86
CA THR A 245 -23.59 -31.16 17.26
C THR A 245 -23.74 -32.31 16.27
N ALA A 246 -22.97 -33.38 16.48
CA ALA A 246 -23.32 -34.70 15.96
C ALA A 246 -24.17 -35.39 17.02
N THR A 247 -25.48 -35.28 16.87
CA THR A 247 -26.47 -36.06 17.62
C THR A 247 -26.35 -37.51 17.18
N ALA A 248 -26.11 -38.40 18.13
CA ALA A 248 -26.16 -39.84 17.92
C ALA A 248 -27.56 -40.25 17.45
N ILE A 249 -27.63 -40.91 16.30
CA ILE A 249 -28.78 -41.73 15.91
C ILE A 249 -28.32 -43.18 16.01
N SER A 250 -28.99 -43.90 16.90
CA SER A 250 -28.90 -45.32 17.16
C SER A 250 -29.24 -46.17 15.92
N GLY A 251 -28.42 -47.19 15.68
CA GLY A 251 -28.62 -48.30 14.76
C GLY A 251 -27.48 -49.28 14.90
#